data_AF-A0A2N3E4K7-F1
#
_entry.id   AF-A0A2N3E4K7-F1
#
_cell.length_a   1.000
_cell.length_b   1.000
_cell.length_c   1.000
_cell.angle_alpha   90.00
_cell.angle_beta   90.00
_cell.angle_gamma   90.00
#
_symmetry.space_group_name_H-M   'P 1'
#
loop_
_entity.id
_entity.type
_entity.pdbx_description
1 polymer ?
#
loop_
_entity_poly.entity_id
_entity_poly.type
_entity_poly.pdbx_seq_one_letter_code
_entity_poly.pdbx_strand_id
1 'polypeptide(L)'
;GHNGIRSIAAHIGPDFRRVRIGIGHPGIKERVMSHVLGDFAKADMGWVEPMLDAIADAAPLLAEGKDATFANKVHLALNPEPEKKQKTQDPKTKDSDGES
;
A
#
# COMPACT_ATOMS: atom_id res chain seq x y z
N GLY A 1 -19.99 -8.64 -2.61
CA GLY A 1 -18.76 -9.29 -3.13
C GLY A 1 -18.51 -8.78 -4.54
N HIS A 2 -17.26 -8.72 -4.99
CA HIS A 2 -16.93 -8.14 -6.31
C HIS A 2 -17.46 -9.02 -7.45
N ASN A 3 -18.53 -8.58 -8.11
CA ASN A 3 -19.16 -9.32 -9.21
C ASN A 3 -18.21 -9.53 -10.40
N GLY A 4 -17.36 -8.54 -10.70
CA GLY A 4 -16.36 -8.65 -11.78
C GLY A 4 -15.32 -9.75 -11.53
N ILE A 5 -14.80 -9.86 -10.31
CA ILE A 5 -13.84 -10.92 -9.93
C ILE A 5 -14.45 -12.32 -10.07
N ARG A 6 -15.74 -12.48 -9.72
CA ARG A 6 -16.46 -13.74 -9.92
C ARG A 6 -16.53 -14.10 -11.41
N SER A 7 -16.84 -13.12 -12.26
CA SER A 7 -16.93 -13.32 -13.71
C SER A 7 -15.57 -13.73 -14.29
N ILE A 8 -14.50 -13.01 -13.98
CA ILE A 8 -13.15 -13.31 -14.47
C ILE A 8 -12.73 -14.73 -14.03
N ALA A 9 -12.90 -15.05 -12.75
CA ALA A 9 -12.53 -16.36 -12.23
C ALA A 9 -13.31 -17.51 -12.89
N ALA A 10 -14.55 -17.28 -13.34
CA ALA A 10 -15.33 -18.28 -14.07
C ALA A 10 -14.78 -18.59 -15.47
N HIS A 11 -14.05 -17.66 -16.09
CA HIS A 11 -13.55 -17.82 -17.46
C HIS A 11 -12.09 -18.26 -17.53
N ILE A 12 -11.23 -17.75 -16.64
CA ILE A 12 -9.77 -18.02 -16.68
C ILE A 12 -9.27 -18.80 -15.44
N GLY A 13 -10.17 -19.19 -14.55
CA GLY A 13 -9.83 -19.80 -13.26
C GLY A 13 -9.51 -18.78 -12.17
N PRO A 14 -9.41 -19.23 -10.90
CA PRO A 14 -9.19 -18.33 -9.76
C PRO A 14 -7.72 -17.86 -9.63
N ASP A 15 -6.80 -18.53 -10.33
CA ASP A 15 -5.34 -18.41 -10.17
C ASP A 15 -4.78 -17.22 -10.94
N PHE A 16 -5.10 -16.02 -10.47
CA PHE A 16 -4.55 -14.77 -10.97
C PHE A 16 -4.21 -13.83 -9.82
N ARG A 17 -3.18 -13.00 -10.04
CA ARG A 17 -2.76 -11.98 -9.08
C ARG A 17 -3.82 -10.89 -8.96
N ARG A 18 -4.04 -10.41 -7.74
CA ARG A 18 -5.05 -9.38 -7.43
C ARG A 18 -4.44 -8.29 -6.56
N VAL A 19 -4.43 -7.06 -7.06
CA VAL A 19 -4.19 -5.87 -6.24
C VAL A 19 -5.54 -5.39 -5.72
N ARG A 20 -5.68 -5.30 -4.39
CA ARG A 20 -6.93 -4.89 -3.73
C ARG A 20 -6.83 -3.44 -3.30
N ILE A 21 -7.66 -2.59 -3.89
CA ILE A 21 -7.74 -1.17 -3.57
C ILE A 21 -8.98 -0.94 -2.70
N GLY A 22 -8.79 -0.40 -1.50
CA GLY A 22 -9.88 -0.10 -0.58
C GLY A 22 -10.47 1.28 -0.86
N ILE A 23 -11.72 1.35 -1.32
CA ILE A 23 -12.42 2.62 -1.62
C ILE A 23 -13.34 3.10 -0.49
N GLY A 24 -13.13 2.60 0.74
CA GLY A 24 -14.03 2.79 1.87
C GLY A 24 -15.34 2.00 1.77
N HIS A 25 -16.19 2.11 2.79
CA HIS A 25 -17.51 1.49 2.82
C HIS A 25 -18.56 2.49 3.34
N PRO A 26 -19.72 2.68 2.68
CA PRO A 26 -20.69 3.73 3.02
C PRO A 26 -21.52 3.44 4.30
N GLY A 27 -21.05 2.53 5.16
CA GLY A 27 -21.73 2.08 6.39
C GLY A 27 -23.01 1.26 6.21
N ILE A 28 -23.80 1.51 5.16
CA ILE A 28 -25.12 0.91 4.93
C ILE A 28 -25.13 0.08 3.66
N LYS A 29 -25.66 -1.16 3.73
CA LYS A 29 -25.67 -2.10 2.61
C LYS A 29 -26.43 -1.57 1.38
N GLU A 30 -27.55 -0.87 1.56
CA GLU A 30 -28.31 -0.33 0.42
C GLU A 30 -27.53 0.70 -0.41
N ARG A 31 -26.58 1.43 0.22
CA ARG A 31 -25.77 2.46 -0.46
C ARG A 31 -24.52 1.92 -1.15
N VAL A 32 -24.20 0.64 -0.99
CA VAL A 32 -23.01 0.04 -1.60
C VAL A 32 -23.04 0.15 -3.12
N MET A 33 -24.18 -0.10 -3.75
CA MET A 33 -24.29 -0.04 -5.21
C MET A 33 -24.03 1.37 -5.75
N SER A 34 -24.59 2.40 -5.13
CA SER A 34 -24.34 3.79 -5.51
C SER A 34 -22.92 4.23 -5.19
N HIS A 35 -22.33 3.74 -4.09
CA HIS A 35 -20.94 4.06 -3.70
C HIS A 35 -19.90 3.52 -4.68
N VAL A 36 -20.10 2.30 -5.21
CA VAL A 36 -19.15 1.69 -6.16
C VAL A 36 -19.32 2.18 -7.60
N LEU A 37 -20.48 2.75 -7.94
CA LEU A 37 -20.77 3.27 -9.28
C LEU A 37 -20.59 4.80 -9.39
N GLY A 38 -20.49 5.50 -8.25
CA GLY A 38 -20.25 6.93 -8.21
C GLY A 38 -18.76 7.26 -8.35
N ASP A 39 -18.49 8.49 -8.77
CA ASP A 39 -17.14 9.05 -8.76
C ASP A 39 -16.65 9.29 -7.33
N PHE A 40 -15.33 9.30 -7.14
CA PHE A 40 -14.72 9.70 -5.88
C PHE A 40 -15.10 11.13 -5.53
N ALA A 41 -15.42 11.39 -4.26
CA ALA A 41 -15.68 12.74 -3.81
C ALA A 41 -14.38 13.56 -3.81
N LYS A 42 -14.49 14.89 -3.90
CA LYS A 42 -13.31 15.77 -3.82
C LYS A 42 -12.52 15.58 -2.51
N ALA A 43 -13.20 15.22 -1.43
CA ALA A 43 -12.56 14.90 -0.15
C ALA A 43 -11.71 13.61 -0.20
N ASP A 44 -12.01 12.69 -1.11
CA ASP A 44 -11.28 11.44 -1.26
C ASP A 44 -9.99 11.61 -2.09
N MET A 45 -9.93 12.63 -2.96
CA MET A 45 -8.77 12.85 -3.83
C MET A 45 -7.45 12.98 -3.06
N GLY A 46 -7.49 13.49 -1.83
CA GLY A 46 -6.32 13.60 -0.96
C GLY A 46 -5.65 12.27 -0.61
N TRP A 47 -6.37 11.13 -0.70
CA TRP A 47 -5.81 9.79 -0.53
C TRP A 47 -5.83 8.96 -1.80
N VAL A 48 -6.73 9.24 -2.75
CA VAL A 48 -6.83 8.52 -4.03
C VAL A 48 -5.65 8.82 -4.94
N GLU A 49 -5.28 10.10 -5.13
CA GLU A 49 -4.20 10.47 -6.05
C GLU A 49 -2.84 9.88 -5.60
N PRO A 50 -2.40 10.03 -4.33
CA PRO A 50 -1.13 9.44 -3.89
C PRO A 50 -1.10 7.92 -4.01
N MET A 51 -2.24 7.26 -3.82
CA MET A 51 -2.39 5.81 -3.98
C MET A 51 -2.21 5.38 -5.43
N LEU A 52 -2.85 6.09 -6.37
CA LEU A 52 -2.72 5.79 -7.79
C LEU A 52 -1.30 6.03 -8.28
N ASP A 53 -0.66 7.11 -7.86
CA ASP A 53 0.73 7.43 -8.19
C ASP A 53 1.69 6.35 -7.67
N ALA A 54 1.56 5.96 -6.39
CA ALA A 54 2.38 4.91 -5.80
C ALA A 54 2.24 3.56 -6.54
N ILE A 55 1.03 3.23 -6.98
CA ILE A 55 0.77 2.01 -7.76
C ILE A 55 1.40 2.13 -9.15
N ALA A 56 1.25 3.26 -9.82
CA ALA A 56 1.82 3.51 -11.15
C ALA A 56 3.35 3.38 -11.13
N ASP A 57 4.00 4.00 -10.14
CA ASP A 57 5.46 3.96 -9.94
C ASP A 57 6.01 2.59 -9.55
N ALA A 58 5.17 1.72 -8.99
CA ALA A 58 5.54 0.36 -8.60
C ALA A 58 5.12 -0.69 -9.64
N ALA A 59 4.22 -0.36 -10.57
CA ALA A 59 3.66 -1.30 -11.55
C ALA A 59 4.69 -2.12 -12.36
N PRO A 60 5.86 -1.58 -12.77
CA PRO A 60 6.88 -2.38 -13.45
C PRO A 60 7.33 -3.62 -12.66
N LEU A 61 7.33 -3.55 -11.32
CA LEU A 61 7.70 -4.67 -10.46
C LEU A 61 6.74 -5.85 -10.58
N LEU A 62 5.47 -5.61 -10.92
CA LEU A 62 4.50 -6.67 -11.17
C LEU A 62 4.81 -7.44 -12.45
N ALA A 63 5.34 -6.77 -13.49
CA ALA A 63 5.78 -7.44 -14.71
C ALA A 63 7.03 -8.31 -14.47
N GLU A 64 7.90 -7.86 -13.56
CA GLU A 64 9.11 -8.60 -13.14
C GLU A 64 8.83 -9.72 -12.13
N GLY A 65 7.59 -9.90 -11.67
CA GLY A 65 7.24 -10.91 -10.66
C GLY A 65 7.70 -10.56 -9.24
N LYS A 66 8.09 -9.31 -8.98
CA LYS A 66 8.58 -8.82 -7.67
C LYS A 66 7.42 -8.35 -6.79
N ASP A 67 6.44 -9.23 -6.56
CA ASP A 67 5.17 -8.90 -5.89
C ASP A 67 5.37 -8.38 -4.45
N ALA A 68 6.30 -8.97 -3.70
CA ALA A 68 6.63 -8.53 -2.33
C ALA A 68 7.23 -7.11 -2.32
N THR A 69 8.12 -6.82 -3.27
CA THR A 69 8.72 -5.49 -3.41
C THR A 69 7.69 -4.45 -3.83
N PHE A 70 6.79 -4.81 -4.75
CA PHE A 70 5.64 -3.97 -5.12
C PHE A 70 4.82 -3.61 -3.89
N ALA A 71 4.39 -4.61 -3.11
CA ALA A 71 3.54 -4.40 -1.94
C ALA A 71 4.23 -3.50 -0.89
N ASN A 72 5.52 -3.73 -0.62
CA ASN A 72 6.30 -2.92 0.31
C ASN A 72 6.44 -1.47 -0.19
N LYS A 73 6.76 -1.26 -1.47
CA LYS A 73 6.93 0.08 -2.05
C LYS A 73 5.64 0.88 -1.98
N VAL A 74 4.51 0.28 -2.36
CA VAL A 74 3.19 0.92 -2.29
C VAL A 74 2.80 1.21 -0.82
N HIS A 75 3.05 0.29 0.10
CA HIS A 75 2.75 0.49 1.52
C HIS A 75 3.53 1.67 2.13
N LEU A 76 4.84 1.74 1.87
CA LEU A 76 5.71 2.80 2.39
C LEU A 76 5.37 4.17 1.78
N ALA A 77 4.95 4.21 0.51
CA ALA A 77 4.53 5.45 -0.14
C ALA A 77 3.23 6.01 0.46
N LEU A 78 2.31 5.15 0.89
CA LEU A 78 1.01 5.56 1.45
C LEU A 78 1.04 5.79 2.96
N ASN A 79 1.92 5.09 3.67
CA ASN A 79 2.16 5.25 5.10
C ASN A 79 3.64 5.53 5.32
N PRO A 80 4.12 6.75 5.02
CA PRO A 80 5.48 7.11 5.36
C PRO A 80 5.63 6.97 6.89
N GLU A 81 6.50 6.07 7.34
CA GLU A 81 6.90 6.06 8.74
C GLU A 81 7.40 7.49 9.07
N PRO A 82 7.04 8.08 10.22
CA PRO A 82 7.71 9.29 10.66
C PRO A 82 9.19 8.94 10.75
N GLU A 83 10.03 9.68 10.02
CA GLU A 83 11.47 9.40 9.90
C GLU A 83 12.05 9.06 11.28
N LYS A 84 12.49 7.82 11.46
CA LYS A 84 13.38 7.49 12.57
C LYS A 84 14.67 8.27 12.30
N LYS A 85 14.79 9.44 12.93
CA LYS A 85 16.05 10.17 13.08
C LYS A 85 17.10 9.13 13.45
N GLN A 86 18.02 8.87 12.52
CA GLN A 86 19.13 7.98 12.77
C GLN A 86 19.84 8.50 14.02
N LYS A 87 19.81 7.73 15.11
CA LYS A 87 20.75 7.97 16.20
C LYS A 87 22.13 7.72 15.62
N THR A 88 22.87 8.82 15.41
CA THR A 88 24.31 8.80 15.18
C THR A 88 24.92 7.82 16.17
N GLN A 89 25.63 6.84 15.63
CA GLN A 89 26.32 5.83 16.39
C GLN A 89 27.46 6.53 17.16
N ASP A 90 27.36 6.59 18.49
CA ASP A 90 28.52 6.81 19.35
C ASP A 90 29.38 5.54 19.32
N PRO A 91 30.64 5.57 18.84
CA PRO A 91 31.53 4.46 19.07
C PRO A 91 32.00 4.51 20.52
N LYS A 92 31.50 3.56 21.31
CA LYS A 92 31.97 3.27 22.66
C LYS A 92 33.37 2.63 22.65
N THR A 93 34.23 3.17 23.53
CA THR A 93 35.15 2.48 24.45
C THR A 93 36.54 2.05 23.97
N LYS A 94 37.55 2.53 24.71
CA LYS A 94 38.71 1.80 25.29
C LYS A 94 39.27 2.69 26.41
N ASP A 95 38.98 2.42 27.68
CA ASP A 95 39.64 1.47 28.61
C ASP A 95 41.14 1.74 28.80
N SER A 96 41.52 2.13 30.04
CA SER A 96 42.75 1.79 30.80
C SER A 96 43.08 2.95 31.77
N ASP A 97 42.87 2.84 33.09
CA ASP A 97 43.76 2.22 34.10
C ASP A 97 44.70 3.25 34.77
N GLY A 98 44.82 3.17 36.11
CA GLY A 98 45.92 3.73 36.92
C GLY A 98 45.60 5.08 37.59
N GLU A 99 45.25 5.16 38.88
CA GLU A 99 46.10 4.99 40.07
C GLU A 99 46.83 6.28 40.50
N SER A 100 46.55 6.67 41.76
CA SER A 100 47.13 7.75 42.59
C SER A 100 46.62 9.19 42.41
#